data_AF-A0A2V9XK94-F1
#
_entry.id   AF-A0A2V9XK94-F1
#
_cell.length_a   1.000
_cell.length_b   1.000
_cell.length_c   1.000
_cell.angle_alpha   90.00
_cell.angle_beta   90.00
_cell.angle_gamma   90.00
#
_symmetry.space_group_name_H-M   'P 1'
#
loop_
_entity.id
_entity.type
_entity.pdbx_description
1 polymer ?
#
loop_
_entity_poly.entity_id
_entity_poly.type
_entity_poly.pdbx_seq_one_letter_code
_entity_poly.pdbx_strand_id
1 'polypeptide(L)'
;MKAQLCRLWVAAFALTALLGSGTLSPTAATMNAKVFRWDIITFDSKGNPIPGGKASALADNVAGSIASITLTGSGTFDTSDFLNVTGGGTFITRNFPDGSIRAKGTYQVKGLVHFDPTPVVSGTNILGGLVVLAITYSDGFEGTIVVNCAVNGPPQMTEGVTPTRGLVDFWSIQGGFTLFHVGTTF
;
A
#
# COMPACT_ATOMS: atom_id res chain seq x y z
N MET A 1 21.25 -42.54 46.11
CA MET A 1 20.67 -42.78 47.46
C MET A 1 19.60 -41.73 47.72
N LYS A 2 18.39 -42.20 48.06
CA LYS A 2 17.27 -41.50 48.72
C LYS A 2 16.69 -40.21 48.09
N ALA A 3 15.48 -40.39 47.58
CA ALA A 3 14.47 -39.39 47.28
C ALA A 3 14.02 -38.62 48.53
N GLN A 4 13.46 -37.41 48.34
CA GLN A 4 12.29 -36.99 49.11
C GLN A 4 11.45 -35.97 48.32
N LEU A 5 10.21 -36.38 48.06
CA LEU A 5 9.12 -35.57 47.53
C LEU A 5 8.64 -34.55 48.57
N CYS A 6 8.21 -33.37 48.11
CA CYS A 6 7.22 -32.57 48.82
C CYS A 6 6.05 -32.26 47.87
N ARG A 7 4.88 -32.82 48.19
CA ARG A 7 3.61 -32.63 47.49
C ARG A 7 2.96 -31.34 47.99
N LEU A 8 2.37 -30.54 47.10
CA LEU A 8 1.08 -29.90 47.40
C LEU A 8 0.25 -29.79 46.12
N TRP A 9 -1.04 -30.08 46.29
CA TRP A 9 -2.08 -30.21 45.27
C TRP A 9 -2.57 -28.83 44.82
N VAL A 10 -3.23 -28.75 43.64
CA VAL A 10 -4.65 -28.33 43.49
C VAL A 10 -5.00 -28.03 42.01
N ALA A 11 -6.16 -28.59 41.62
CA ALA A 11 -7.10 -28.24 40.56
C ALA A 11 -6.69 -28.31 39.08
N ALA A 12 -7.34 -29.26 38.41
CA ALA A 12 -7.59 -29.23 36.98
C ALA A 12 -8.46 -28.02 36.60
N PHE A 13 -8.00 -27.24 35.63
CA PHE A 13 -8.86 -26.45 34.76
C PHE A 13 -8.53 -26.88 33.32
N ALA A 14 -9.39 -27.74 32.77
CA ALA A 14 -9.42 -27.98 31.34
C ALA A 14 -9.97 -26.71 30.68
N LEU A 15 -9.08 -25.78 30.32
CA LEU A 15 -9.42 -24.67 29.46
C LEU A 15 -9.33 -25.19 28.02
N THR A 16 -10.46 -25.62 27.47
CA THR A 16 -10.64 -25.79 26.03
C THR A 16 -10.56 -24.40 25.38
N ALA A 17 -9.34 -23.97 25.08
CA ALA A 17 -9.11 -22.90 24.13
C ALA A 17 -9.50 -23.44 22.75
N LEU A 18 -10.74 -23.18 22.33
CA LEU A 18 -11.12 -23.30 20.94
C LEU A 18 -10.36 -22.18 20.21
N LEU A 19 -9.14 -22.50 19.75
CA LEU A 19 -8.43 -21.73 18.76
C LEU A 19 -9.30 -21.77 17.50
N GLY A 20 -10.24 -20.83 17.42
CA GLY A 20 -10.79 -20.38 16.15
C GLY A 20 -9.65 -19.71 15.41
N SER A 21 -8.77 -20.52 14.82
CA SER A 21 -7.94 -20.14 13.70
C SER A 21 -8.90 -19.84 12.56
N GLY A 22 -9.53 -18.66 12.62
CA GLY A 22 -10.24 -18.07 11.50
C GLY A 22 -9.19 -17.81 10.45
N THR A 23 -8.86 -18.84 9.68
CA THR A 23 -8.25 -18.67 8.39
C THR A 23 -9.26 -17.84 7.62
N LEU A 24 -8.95 -16.54 7.47
CA LEU A 24 -9.63 -15.67 6.54
C LEU A 24 -9.38 -16.28 5.17
N SER A 25 -10.25 -17.20 4.76
CA SER A 25 -10.22 -17.73 3.42
C SER A 25 -10.59 -16.57 2.51
N PRO A 26 -9.72 -16.17 1.57
CA PRO A 26 -10.11 -15.19 0.57
C PRO A 26 -11.38 -15.72 -0.12
N THR A 27 -12.43 -14.89 -0.18
CA THR A 27 -13.66 -15.22 -0.91
C THR A 27 -13.29 -15.62 -2.34
N ALA A 28 -13.94 -16.66 -2.88
CA ALA A 28 -13.60 -17.26 -4.19
C ALA A 28 -13.51 -16.26 -5.36
N ALA A 29 -14.16 -15.10 -5.25
CA ALA A 29 -14.04 -13.98 -6.20
C ALA A 29 -12.60 -13.41 -6.27
N THR A 30 -11.87 -13.39 -5.15
CA THR A 30 -10.49 -12.88 -5.05
C THR A 30 -9.48 -13.82 -5.72
N MET A 31 -9.77 -15.13 -5.79
CA MET A 31 -8.83 -16.11 -6.37
C MET A 31 -8.82 -16.16 -7.91
N ASN A 32 -9.82 -15.57 -8.57
CA ASN A 32 -9.94 -15.59 -10.04
C ASN A 32 -9.83 -14.23 -10.70
N ALA A 33 -9.87 -13.14 -9.93
CA ALA A 33 -9.68 -11.81 -10.50
C ALA A 33 -8.21 -11.60 -10.87
N LYS A 34 -8.00 -11.16 -12.11
CA LYS A 34 -6.68 -10.86 -12.65
C LYS A 34 -6.42 -9.37 -12.77
N VAL A 35 -7.48 -8.57 -12.85
CA VAL A 35 -7.38 -7.12 -13.03
C VAL A 35 -7.78 -6.42 -11.75
N PHE A 36 -6.95 -5.45 -11.36
CA PHE A 36 -7.13 -4.63 -10.18
C PHE A 36 -6.97 -3.16 -10.54
N ARG A 37 -7.61 -2.30 -9.76
CA ARG A 37 -7.45 -0.86 -9.80
C ARG A 37 -6.81 -0.38 -8.51
N TRP A 38 -5.90 0.58 -8.61
CA TRP A 38 -5.35 1.31 -7.48
C TRP A 38 -5.75 2.78 -7.58
N ASP A 39 -6.00 3.40 -6.43
CA ASP A 39 -6.33 4.82 -6.33
C ASP A 39 -5.57 5.44 -5.17
N ILE A 40 -5.04 6.64 -5.36
CA ILE A 40 -4.82 7.58 -4.26
C ILE A 40 -6.15 8.30 -4.06
N ILE A 41 -6.77 8.09 -2.90
CA ILE A 41 -8.13 8.51 -2.61
C ILE A 41 -8.20 9.73 -1.69
N THR A 42 -9.34 10.39 -1.75
CA THR A 42 -9.82 11.31 -0.71
C THR A 42 -11.22 10.84 -0.27
N PHE A 43 -11.87 11.57 0.61
CA PHE A 43 -13.20 11.25 1.09
C PHE A 43 -14.19 12.34 0.66
N ASP A 44 -15.35 11.93 0.18
CA ASP A 44 -16.45 12.86 -0.08
C ASP A 44 -17.04 13.43 1.24
N SER A 45 -18.03 14.31 1.14
CA SER A 45 -18.67 14.92 2.31
C SER A 45 -19.42 13.92 3.21
N LYS A 46 -19.64 12.68 2.74
CA LYS A 46 -20.29 11.59 3.47
C LYS A 46 -19.28 10.59 4.03
N GLY A 47 -17.99 10.79 3.79
CA GLY A 47 -16.92 9.89 4.21
C GLY A 47 -16.70 8.70 3.27
N ASN A 48 -17.28 8.69 2.06
CA ASN A 48 -17.02 7.63 1.10
C ASN A 48 -15.67 7.85 0.41
N PRO A 49 -14.87 6.79 0.20
CA PRO A 49 -13.62 6.91 -0.54
C PRO A 49 -13.91 7.24 -2.01
N ILE A 50 -13.22 8.25 -2.54
CA ILE A 50 -13.29 8.65 -3.94
C ILE A 50 -11.87 8.88 -4.51
N PRO A 51 -11.62 8.59 -5.80
CA PRO A 51 -10.33 8.90 -6.43
C PRO A 51 -10.01 10.40 -6.44
N GLY A 52 -8.72 10.73 -6.56
CA GLY A 52 -8.26 12.12 -6.70
C GLY A 52 -7.60 12.70 -5.44
N GLY A 53 -7.18 11.83 -4.53
CA GLY A 53 -6.41 12.19 -3.35
C GLY A 53 -4.97 12.59 -3.65
N LYS A 54 -4.24 12.86 -2.56
CA LYS A 54 -2.80 13.12 -2.57
C LYS A 54 -2.12 12.27 -1.50
N ALA A 55 -0.95 11.77 -1.79
CA ALA A 55 -0.09 11.08 -0.83
C ALA A 55 1.32 11.65 -0.88
N SER A 56 2.03 11.68 0.24
CA SER A 56 3.37 12.27 0.35
C SER A 56 4.33 11.39 1.10
N ALA A 57 5.60 11.44 0.71
CA ALA A 57 6.71 10.78 1.39
C ALA A 57 7.95 11.69 1.45
N LEU A 58 8.82 11.46 2.43
CA LEU A 58 10.10 12.14 2.58
C LEU A 58 11.25 11.27 2.07
N ALA A 59 12.28 11.96 1.61
CA ALA A 59 13.61 11.41 1.42
C ALA A 59 14.54 11.94 2.54
N ASP A 60 15.79 11.46 2.57
CA ASP A 60 16.79 11.98 3.50
C ASP A 60 17.12 13.46 3.20
N ASN A 61 17.19 14.24 4.29
CA ASN A 61 17.24 15.69 4.25
C ASN A 61 18.65 16.21 4.53
N VAL A 62 19.44 16.42 3.48
CA VAL A 62 20.71 17.16 3.54
C VAL A 62 20.48 18.54 2.92
N ALA A 63 21.12 19.60 3.43
CA ALA A 63 20.94 20.94 2.88
C ALA A 63 21.17 20.96 1.36
N GLY A 64 20.18 21.41 0.60
CA GLY A 64 20.19 21.41 -0.87
C GLY A 64 19.64 20.14 -1.54
N SER A 65 19.23 19.12 -0.78
CA SER A 65 18.60 17.89 -1.30
C SER A 65 17.10 18.08 -1.59
N ILE A 66 16.51 17.06 -2.21
CA ILE A 66 15.05 16.92 -2.25
C ILE A 66 14.60 16.42 -0.88
N ALA A 67 13.61 17.10 -0.29
CA ALA A 67 13.04 16.74 0.99
C ALA A 67 11.87 15.77 0.89
N SER A 68 11.01 16.00 -0.11
CA SER A 68 9.73 15.33 -0.19
C SER A 68 9.21 15.25 -1.60
N ILE A 69 8.27 14.32 -1.78
CA ILE A 69 7.46 14.18 -2.98
C ILE A 69 5.99 14.06 -2.58
N THR A 70 5.12 14.75 -3.30
CA THR A 70 3.66 14.60 -3.22
C THR A 70 3.15 14.09 -4.56
N LEU A 71 2.37 13.01 -4.52
CA LEU A 71 1.78 12.35 -5.69
C LEU A 71 0.25 12.46 -5.68
N THR A 72 -0.35 12.49 -6.87
CA THR A 72 -1.73 12.07 -7.14
C THR A 72 -1.68 10.85 -8.04
N GLY A 73 -2.75 10.07 -8.14
CA GLY A 73 -2.82 9.08 -9.20
C GLY A 73 -3.85 7.99 -8.98
N SER A 74 -4.10 7.27 -10.07
CA SER A 74 -4.89 6.04 -10.11
C SER A 74 -4.50 5.26 -11.36
N GLY A 75 -4.89 3.99 -11.43
CA GLY A 75 -4.65 3.15 -12.60
C GLY A 75 -5.10 1.72 -12.40
N THR A 76 -4.81 0.89 -13.39
CA THR A 76 -5.11 -0.54 -13.37
C THR A 76 -3.86 -1.37 -13.63
N PHE A 77 -3.87 -2.62 -13.17
CA PHE A 77 -2.87 -3.62 -13.51
C PHE A 77 -3.50 -5.01 -13.62
N ASP A 78 -2.90 -5.85 -14.47
CA ASP A 78 -3.25 -7.25 -14.63
C ASP A 78 -2.16 -8.15 -14.01
N THR A 79 -2.53 -9.04 -13.09
CA THR A 79 -1.61 -9.99 -12.45
C THR A 79 -1.25 -11.17 -13.34
N SER A 80 -1.90 -11.32 -14.50
CA SER A 80 -1.56 -12.30 -15.53
C SER A 80 -0.78 -11.73 -16.72
N ASP A 81 -0.77 -10.41 -16.87
CA ASP A 81 0.04 -9.69 -17.85
C ASP A 81 0.63 -8.43 -17.20
N PHE A 82 1.89 -8.54 -16.77
CA PHE A 82 2.57 -7.52 -15.98
C PHE A 82 2.82 -6.22 -16.76
N LEU A 83 2.65 -6.22 -18.08
CA LEU A 83 2.76 -5.04 -18.93
C LEU A 83 1.39 -4.43 -19.27
N ASN A 84 0.29 -5.16 -19.01
CA ASN A 84 -1.07 -4.65 -19.15
C ASN A 84 -1.43 -3.78 -17.94
N VAL A 85 -0.97 -2.54 -18.00
CA VAL A 85 -1.15 -1.54 -16.94
C VAL A 85 -1.65 -0.22 -17.52
N THR A 86 -2.33 0.55 -16.69
CA THR A 86 -2.70 1.93 -17.00
C THR A 86 -2.38 2.84 -15.83
N GLY A 87 -2.51 4.15 -16.08
CA GLY A 87 -2.55 5.14 -15.02
C GLY A 87 -1.23 5.84 -14.76
N GLY A 88 -1.19 6.48 -13.60
CA GLY A 88 -0.19 7.48 -13.25
C GLY A 88 -0.85 8.67 -12.57
N GLY A 89 -0.17 9.81 -12.59
CA GLY A 89 -0.70 11.05 -12.01
C GLY A 89 0.31 12.17 -12.03
N THR A 90 0.19 13.10 -11.09
CA THR A 90 1.11 14.26 -10.97
C THR A 90 2.06 14.08 -9.81
N PHE A 91 3.26 14.64 -9.91
CA PHE A 91 4.18 14.75 -8.79
C PHE A 91 4.61 16.21 -8.56
N ILE A 92 4.97 16.51 -7.32
CA ILE A 92 5.67 17.72 -6.91
C ILE A 92 6.78 17.31 -5.94
N THR A 93 8.02 17.71 -6.19
CA THR A 93 9.13 17.58 -5.24
C THR A 93 9.49 18.93 -4.63
N ARG A 94 9.96 18.91 -3.38
CA ARG A 94 10.38 20.12 -2.65
C ARG A 94 11.80 20.00 -2.11
N ASN A 95 12.49 21.14 -2.00
CA ASN A 95 13.84 21.23 -1.44
C ASN A 95 13.85 21.17 0.09
N PHE A 96 14.97 20.69 0.64
CA PHE A 96 15.33 20.90 2.03
C PHE A 96 16.37 22.04 2.16
N PRO A 97 16.25 22.95 3.15
CA PRO A 97 15.20 23.05 4.16
C PRO A 97 14.04 23.99 3.78
N ASP A 98 14.15 24.74 2.69
CA ASP A 98 13.27 25.87 2.41
C ASP A 98 11.86 25.48 1.89
N GLY A 99 11.64 24.20 1.56
CA GLY A 99 10.37 23.70 1.05
C GLY A 99 9.98 24.24 -0.34
N SER A 100 10.89 24.93 -1.03
CA SER A 100 10.65 25.45 -2.37
C SER A 100 10.40 24.30 -3.36
N ILE A 101 9.55 24.51 -4.36
CA ILE A 101 9.31 23.50 -5.40
C ILE A 101 10.60 23.30 -6.19
N ARG A 102 11.09 22.06 -6.21
CA ARG A 102 12.25 21.68 -7.01
C ARG A 102 11.84 21.20 -8.40
N ALA A 103 10.84 20.33 -8.48
CA ALA A 103 10.31 19.83 -9.74
C ALA A 103 8.81 19.53 -9.60
N LYS A 104 8.10 19.55 -10.72
CA LYS A 104 6.71 19.12 -10.82
C LYS A 104 6.45 18.58 -12.22
N GLY A 105 5.50 17.66 -12.34
CA GLY A 105 5.16 17.08 -13.63
C GLY A 105 4.19 15.92 -13.48
N THR A 106 4.25 14.99 -14.42
CA THR A 106 3.44 13.76 -14.40
C THR A 106 4.32 12.53 -14.30
N TYR A 107 3.73 11.41 -13.89
CA TYR A 107 4.34 10.10 -14.01
C TYR A 107 3.34 9.14 -14.66
N GLN A 108 3.85 8.13 -15.34
CA GLN A 108 3.06 7.07 -15.97
C GLN A 108 3.51 5.72 -15.46
N VAL A 109 2.56 4.83 -15.21
CA VAL A 109 2.83 3.42 -14.89
C VAL A 109 3.27 2.69 -16.17
N LYS A 110 4.31 1.87 -16.06
CA LYS A 110 4.92 1.11 -17.16
C LYS A 110 4.87 -0.40 -16.97
N GLY A 111 4.69 -0.87 -15.74
CA GLY A 111 4.47 -2.28 -15.48
C GLY A 111 4.13 -2.54 -14.02
N LEU A 112 3.51 -3.69 -13.79
CA LEU A 112 3.40 -4.32 -12.49
C LEU A 112 4.74 -4.96 -12.14
N VAL A 113 5.22 -4.74 -10.92
CA VAL A 113 6.41 -5.43 -10.39
C VAL A 113 5.99 -6.50 -9.40
N HIS A 114 5.06 -6.18 -8.50
CA HIS A 114 4.60 -7.08 -7.46
C HIS A 114 3.23 -6.64 -6.94
N PHE A 115 2.40 -7.60 -6.52
CA PHE A 115 1.15 -7.32 -5.81
C PHE A 115 0.88 -8.39 -4.75
N ASP A 116 0.60 -7.96 -3.53
CA ASP A 116 0.12 -8.79 -2.43
C ASP A 116 -1.21 -8.22 -1.90
N PRO A 117 -2.37 -8.76 -2.33
CA PRO A 117 -3.68 -8.29 -1.89
C PRO A 117 -4.05 -8.76 -0.50
N THR A 118 -4.75 -7.93 0.25
CA THR A 118 -5.50 -8.40 1.44
C THR A 118 -6.84 -9.03 1.02
N PRO A 119 -7.53 -9.77 1.92
CA PRO A 119 -8.86 -10.26 1.63
C PRO A 119 -9.84 -9.12 1.33
N VAL A 120 -10.69 -9.33 0.32
CA VAL A 120 -11.75 -8.38 -0.07
C VAL A 120 -12.69 -8.13 1.11
N VAL A 121 -13.03 -6.86 1.33
CA VAL A 121 -14.00 -6.45 2.34
C VAL A 121 -15.37 -7.04 1.97
N SER A 122 -15.95 -7.80 2.90
CA SER A 122 -17.20 -8.55 2.68
C SER A 122 -18.31 -7.68 2.12
N GLY A 123 -18.95 -8.14 1.04
CA GLY A 123 -20.04 -7.40 0.38
C GLY A 123 -19.59 -6.24 -0.51
N THR A 124 -18.29 -6.08 -0.74
CA THR A 124 -17.73 -5.00 -1.59
C THR A 124 -16.78 -5.56 -2.66
N ASN A 125 -16.25 -4.69 -3.51
CA ASN A 125 -15.11 -4.97 -4.38
C ASN A 125 -13.81 -4.30 -3.90
N ILE A 126 -13.78 -3.84 -2.65
CA ILE A 126 -12.67 -3.09 -2.06
C ILE A 126 -11.74 -4.06 -1.32
N LEU A 127 -10.44 -3.81 -1.45
CA LEU A 127 -9.40 -4.51 -0.71
C LEU A 127 -8.23 -3.57 -0.41
N GLY A 128 -7.42 -3.98 0.55
CA GLY A 128 -6.10 -3.41 0.78
C GLY A 128 -5.03 -4.21 0.05
N GLY A 129 -3.77 -3.92 0.37
CA GLY A 129 -2.63 -4.64 -0.18
C GLY A 129 -1.40 -3.77 -0.38
N LEU A 130 -0.37 -4.37 -0.96
CA LEU A 130 0.86 -3.72 -1.37
C LEU A 130 1.07 -3.99 -2.85
N VAL A 131 1.07 -2.94 -3.67
CA VAL A 131 1.50 -3.05 -5.08
C VAL A 131 2.80 -2.28 -5.28
N VAL A 132 3.71 -2.86 -6.06
CA VAL A 132 4.90 -2.20 -6.58
C VAL A 132 4.72 -2.03 -8.07
N LEU A 133 4.84 -0.80 -8.56
CA LEU A 133 4.66 -0.45 -9.97
C LEU A 133 5.92 0.24 -10.50
N ALA A 134 6.35 -0.12 -11.69
CA ALA A 134 7.38 0.61 -12.42
C ALA A 134 6.78 1.87 -13.04
N ILE A 135 7.47 3.01 -12.95
CA ILE A 135 6.99 4.30 -13.44
C ILE A 135 8.07 5.09 -14.19
N THR A 136 7.63 5.97 -15.08
CA THR A 136 8.47 6.99 -15.70
C THR A 136 7.90 8.37 -15.43
N TYR A 137 8.75 9.31 -15.03
CA TYR A 137 8.40 10.71 -14.82
C TYR A 137 8.54 11.52 -16.11
N SER A 138 7.74 12.58 -16.23
CA SER A 138 7.73 13.47 -17.39
C SER A 138 9.02 14.26 -17.59
N ASP A 139 9.88 14.32 -16.57
CA ASP A 139 11.20 14.96 -16.61
C ASP A 139 12.33 13.96 -16.88
N GLY A 140 12.00 12.78 -17.39
CA GLY A 140 12.95 11.79 -17.91
C GLY A 140 13.53 10.85 -16.85
N PHE A 141 13.20 11.05 -15.57
CA PHE A 141 13.59 10.10 -14.54
C PHE A 141 12.70 8.84 -14.58
N GLU A 142 13.30 7.70 -14.24
CA GLU A 142 12.58 6.45 -14.00
C GLU A 142 12.47 6.20 -12.49
N GLY A 143 11.60 5.27 -12.12
CA GLY A 143 11.49 4.81 -10.75
C GLY A 143 10.43 3.75 -10.55
N THR A 144 10.06 3.58 -9.30
CA THR A 144 8.98 2.72 -8.82
C THR A 144 8.05 3.51 -7.93
N ILE A 145 6.83 3.04 -7.76
CA ILE A 145 5.92 3.47 -6.70
C ILE A 145 5.42 2.24 -5.97
N VAL A 146 5.57 2.24 -4.65
CA VAL A 146 4.85 1.33 -3.77
C VAL A 146 3.57 2.03 -3.33
N VAL A 147 2.42 1.38 -3.52
CA VAL A 147 1.12 1.85 -3.02
C VAL A 147 0.66 0.83 -1.97
N ASN A 148 0.48 1.30 -0.74
CA ASN A 148 0.12 0.50 0.43
C ASN A 148 -1.23 0.91 0.97
N CYS A 149 -2.16 -0.04 1.03
CA CYS A 149 -3.47 0.13 1.63
C CYS A 149 -3.65 -0.85 2.81
N ALA A 150 -3.84 -0.32 4.01
CA ALA A 150 -3.90 -1.08 5.26
C ALA A 150 -5.25 -1.77 5.51
N VAL A 151 -6.24 -1.62 4.62
CA VAL A 151 -7.55 -2.29 4.74
C VAL A 151 -7.36 -3.80 4.82
N ASN A 152 -7.86 -4.41 5.89
CA ASN A 152 -7.66 -5.84 6.21
C ASN A 152 -6.19 -6.30 6.23
N GLY A 153 -5.24 -5.36 6.38
CA GLY A 153 -3.82 -5.64 6.44
C GLY A 153 -3.33 -5.97 7.85
N PRO A 154 -2.09 -6.49 7.97
CA PRO A 154 -1.47 -6.67 9.27
C PRO A 154 -1.17 -5.32 9.94
N PRO A 155 -1.03 -5.25 11.28
CA PRO A 155 -0.78 -4.01 12.00
C PRO A 155 0.48 -3.24 11.60
N GLN A 156 1.44 -3.90 10.95
CA GLN A 156 2.71 -3.32 10.50
C GLN A 156 2.60 -2.60 9.16
N MET A 157 1.48 -2.76 8.44
CA MET A 157 1.26 -2.14 7.14
C MET A 157 0.96 -0.65 7.31
N THR A 158 1.78 0.20 6.71
CA THR A 158 1.60 1.66 6.75
C THR A 158 0.86 2.12 5.49
N GLU A 159 -0.28 2.78 5.67
CA GLU A 159 -1.10 3.37 4.60
C GLU A 159 -0.34 4.50 3.89
N GLY A 160 -0.30 4.49 2.56
CA GLY A 160 0.27 5.59 1.77
C GLY A 160 1.07 5.12 0.55
N VAL A 161 2.00 5.98 0.09
CA VAL A 161 2.85 5.68 -1.08
C VAL A 161 4.30 6.02 -0.80
N THR A 162 5.22 5.19 -1.32
CA THR A 162 6.67 5.47 -1.34
C THR A 162 7.19 5.28 -2.77
N PRO A 163 7.54 6.37 -3.47
CA PRO A 163 8.15 6.27 -4.78
C PRO A 163 9.69 6.34 -4.72
N THR A 164 10.31 5.90 -5.81
CA THR A 164 11.68 6.30 -6.17
C THR A 164 11.63 7.24 -7.36
N ARG A 165 12.65 8.09 -7.51
CA ARG A 165 12.85 8.94 -8.70
C ARG A 165 14.34 9.11 -8.97
N GLY A 166 14.84 8.43 -10.01
CA GLY A 166 16.28 8.30 -10.23
C GLY A 166 16.95 7.64 -9.02
N LEU A 167 17.96 8.30 -8.46
CA LEU A 167 18.72 7.80 -7.30
C LEU A 167 18.07 8.12 -5.94
N VAL A 168 16.91 8.79 -5.92
CA VAL A 168 16.27 9.24 -4.68
C VAL A 168 15.16 8.27 -4.29
N ASP A 169 15.27 7.72 -3.08
CA ASP A 169 14.24 6.92 -2.42
C ASP A 169 13.44 7.79 -1.44
N PHE A 170 12.12 7.80 -1.58
CA PHE A 170 11.20 8.51 -0.69
C PHE A 170 10.54 7.51 0.25
N TRP A 171 11.28 7.11 1.28
CA TRP A 171 10.95 5.98 2.14
C TRP A 171 9.98 6.32 3.28
N SER A 172 9.90 7.59 3.71
CA SER A 172 9.15 7.96 4.92
C SER A 172 7.77 8.53 4.58
N ILE A 173 6.74 7.68 4.66
CA ILE A 173 5.35 8.07 4.42
C ILE A 173 4.93 9.20 5.39
N GLN A 174 4.34 10.26 4.84
CA GLN A 174 3.81 11.40 5.61
C GLN A 174 2.28 11.45 5.64
N GLY A 175 1.62 10.68 4.77
CA GLY A 175 0.18 10.56 4.72
C GLY A 175 -0.38 10.45 3.31
N GLY A 176 -1.70 10.41 3.24
CA GLY A 176 -2.46 10.05 2.05
C GLY A 176 -3.15 8.70 2.25
N PHE A 177 -4.27 8.53 1.56
CA PHE A 177 -5.04 7.29 1.60
C PHE A 177 -5.02 6.66 0.22
N THR A 178 -5.01 5.35 0.19
CA THR A 178 -5.00 4.53 -1.00
C THR A 178 -6.06 3.45 -0.89
N LEU A 179 -6.49 2.93 -2.03
CA LEU A 179 -7.48 1.87 -2.06
C LEU A 179 -7.27 1.01 -3.29
N PHE A 180 -7.55 -0.29 -3.15
CA PHE A 180 -7.64 -1.18 -4.29
C PHE A 180 -9.09 -1.57 -4.55
N HIS A 181 -9.36 -1.87 -5.82
CA HIS A 181 -10.60 -2.47 -6.25
C HIS A 181 -10.30 -3.71 -7.07
N VAL A 182 -11.14 -4.75 -6.92
CA VAL A 182 -11.13 -5.96 -7.74
C VAL A 182 -12.25 -5.89 -8.78
N GLY A 183 -11.98 -6.29 -10.02
CA GLY A 183 -12.98 -6.19 -11.09
C GLY A 183 -12.43 -6.47 -12.48
N THR A 184 -13.32 -6.75 -13.43
CA THR A 184 -12.96 -7.01 -14.84
C THR A 184 -13.10 -5.77 -15.73
N THR A 185 -13.67 -4.69 -15.20
CA THR A 185 -13.84 -3.38 -15.88
C THR A 185 -13.79 -2.26 -14.83
N PHE A 186 -13.11 -1.16 -15.16
CA PHE A 186 -12.88 -0.01 -14.28
C PHE A 186 -13.01 1.31 -15.03
#